data_AF-A0A254T704-F1
#
_entry.id   AF-A0A254T704-F1
#
_cell.length_a   1.000
_cell.length_b   1.000
_cell.length_c   1.000
_cell.angle_alpha   90.00
_cell.angle_beta   90.00
_cell.angle_gamma   90.00
#
_symmetry.space_group_name_H-M   'P 1'
#
loop_
_entity.id
_entity.type
_entity.pdbx_description
1 polymer ?
#
loop_
_entity_poly.entity_id
_entity_poly.type
_entity_poly.pdbx_seq_one_letter_code
_entity_poly.pdbx_strand_id
1 'polypeptide(L)'
;MDQLQLSLLGCLEGPGAVPASEIAKLRTYREAVVAAWSHRRIKGMTQATLAERTGMRPSHISDYLSTEGHDKNGKERREMPAKYLPAFEAAVGNTTVTQWLMEQSRQALQASLAAAA
;
A
#
# COMPACT_ATOMS: atom_id res chain seq x y z
N MET A 1 -27.32 17.32 -27.67
CA MET A 1 -27.28 16.47 -26.46
C MET A 1 -25.88 15.91 -26.40
N ASP A 2 -25.08 16.41 -25.46
CA ASP A 2 -23.68 16.03 -25.31
C ASP A 2 -23.61 14.69 -24.58
N GLN A 3 -23.10 13.66 -25.26
CA GLN A 3 -23.06 12.30 -24.76
C GLN A 3 -21.85 12.15 -23.84
N LEU A 4 -22.08 12.09 -22.53
CA LEU A 4 -21.02 11.83 -21.54
C LEU A 4 -20.33 10.50 -21.85
N GLN A 5 -19.04 10.57 -22.19
CA GLN A 5 -18.20 9.41 -22.44
C GLN A 5 -17.94 8.70 -21.11
N LEU A 6 -18.80 7.74 -20.75
CA LEU A 6 -18.62 6.89 -19.57
C LEU A 6 -17.45 5.93 -19.86
N SER A 7 -16.24 6.35 -19.52
CA SER A 7 -15.03 5.51 -19.57
C SER A 7 -15.24 4.26 -18.73
N LEU A 8 -15.64 3.18 -19.41
CA LEU A 8 -15.67 1.78 -18.97
C LEU A 8 -16.04 1.61 -17.48
N LEU A 9 -17.34 1.40 -17.23
CA LEU A 9 -17.91 0.73 -16.05
C LEU A 9 -17.46 -0.75 -15.96
N GLY A 10 -16.20 -1.04 -16.28
CA GLY A 10 -15.58 -2.30 -15.93
C GLY A 10 -15.30 -2.24 -14.44
N CYS A 11 -15.96 -3.09 -13.66
CA CYS A 11 -15.41 -3.46 -12.38
C CYS A 11 -13.99 -3.97 -12.68
N LEU A 12 -12.95 -3.16 -12.45
CA LEU A 12 -11.59 -3.66 -12.45
C LEU A 12 -11.55 -4.67 -11.30
N GLU A 13 -11.75 -5.94 -11.64
CA GLU A 13 -11.57 -7.07 -10.74
C GLU A 13 -10.07 -7.20 -10.48
N GLY A 14 -9.59 -6.41 -9.51
CA GLY A 14 -8.20 -6.39 -9.13
C GLY A 14 -7.81 -5.09 -8.43
N PRO A 15 -6.76 -5.12 -7.60
CA PRO A 15 -6.20 -3.89 -7.06
C PRO A 15 -5.56 -3.10 -8.21
N GLY A 16 -5.91 -1.81 -8.31
CA GLY A 16 -5.39 -0.93 -9.37
C GLY A 16 -3.89 -0.70 -9.21
N ALA A 17 -3.15 -0.77 -10.31
CA ALA A 17 -1.77 -0.32 -10.36
C ALA A 17 -1.71 1.21 -10.16
N VAL A 18 -0.64 1.68 -9.54
CA VAL A 18 -0.43 3.09 -9.20
C VAL A 18 0.72 3.58 -10.07
N PRO A 19 0.68 4.81 -10.63
CA PRO A 19 1.75 5.28 -11.51
C PRO A 19 3.11 5.23 -10.82
N ALA A 20 4.13 4.79 -11.56
CA ALA A 20 5.50 4.61 -11.04
C ALA A 20 6.08 5.89 -10.40
N SER A 21 5.65 7.07 -10.85
CA SER A 21 6.05 8.37 -10.28
C SER A 21 5.63 8.55 -8.82
N GLU A 22 4.52 7.93 -8.39
CA GLU A 22 4.09 7.95 -6.98
C GLU A 22 4.92 6.95 -6.17
N ILE A 23 5.17 5.76 -6.73
CA ILE A 23 5.94 4.70 -6.07
C ILE A 23 7.38 5.16 -5.80
N ALA A 24 8.00 5.86 -6.74
CA ALA A 24 9.37 6.36 -6.62
C ALA A 24 9.56 7.39 -5.50
N LYS A 25 8.49 8.04 -5.04
CA LYS A 25 8.57 9.00 -3.91
C LYS A 25 8.64 8.31 -2.56
N LEU A 26 8.20 7.05 -2.48
CA LEU A 26 8.07 6.29 -1.25
C LEU A 26 9.43 5.70 -0.86
N ARG A 27 9.95 6.05 0.32
CA ARG A 27 11.27 5.59 0.76
C ARG A 27 11.20 4.42 1.73
N THR A 28 10.13 4.36 2.51
CA THR A 28 9.95 3.33 3.53
C THR A 28 8.73 2.48 3.26
N TYR A 29 8.75 1.24 3.76
CA TYR A 29 7.63 0.32 3.66
C TYR A 29 6.35 0.89 4.31
N ARG A 30 6.52 1.56 5.46
CA ARG A 30 5.42 2.27 6.15
C ARG A 30 4.79 3.33 5.26
N GLU A 31 5.58 4.18 4.60
CA GLU A 31 5.06 5.18 3.68
C GLU A 31 4.24 4.54 2.55
N ALA A 32 4.69 3.40 2.02
CA ALA A 32 3.94 2.67 1.00
C ALA A 32 2.58 2.16 1.52
N VAL A 33 2.52 1.64 2.75
CA VAL A 33 1.27 1.19 3.38
C VAL A 33 0.32 2.36 3.64
N VAL A 34 0.83 3.50 4.12
CA VAL A 34 0.02 4.71 4.37
C VAL A 34 -0.47 5.33 3.06
N ALA A 35 0.38 5.35 2.03
CA ALA A 35 0.00 5.80 0.69
C ALA A 35 -1.10 4.89 0.12
N ALA A 36 -0.93 3.57 0.19
CA ALA A 36 -1.94 2.60 -0.22
C ALA A 36 -3.30 2.91 0.45
N TRP A 37 -3.31 3.12 1.77
CA TRP A 37 -4.52 3.46 2.52
C TRP A 37 -5.15 4.80 2.11
N SER A 38 -4.33 5.82 1.81
CA SER A 38 -4.78 7.14 1.36
C SER A 38 -5.43 7.07 -0.03
N HIS A 39 -4.85 6.25 -0.92
CA HIS A 39 -5.34 5.97 -2.27
C HIS A 39 -6.33 4.79 -2.32
N ARG A 40 -6.92 4.40 -1.18
CA ARG A 40 -7.94 3.34 -1.15
C ARG A 40 -9.09 3.63 -2.11
N ARG A 41 -9.59 2.56 -2.73
CA ARG A 41 -10.74 2.58 -3.64
C ARG A 41 -12.03 2.94 -2.92
N ILE A 42 -12.23 2.41 -1.71
CA ILE A 42 -13.41 2.68 -0.88
C ILE A 42 -13.11 3.83 0.08
N LYS A 43 -13.46 5.08 -0.28
CA LYS A 43 -13.13 6.27 0.53
C LYS A 43 -13.75 6.27 1.93
N GLY A 44 -14.92 5.66 2.12
CA GLY A 44 -15.59 5.53 3.42
C GLY A 44 -15.14 4.33 4.28
N MET A 45 -14.16 3.52 3.85
CA MET A 45 -13.74 2.34 4.60
C MET A 45 -13.07 2.74 5.92
N THR A 46 -13.54 2.16 7.03
CA THR A 46 -12.99 2.38 8.37
C THR A 46 -11.85 1.41 8.69
N GLN A 47 -11.03 1.73 9.70
CA GLN A 47 -9.99 0.81 10.18
C GLN A 47 -10.58 -0.49 10.75
N ALA A 48 -11.78 -0.44 11.33
CA ALA A 48 -12.50 -1.64 11.79
C ALA A 48 -12.85 -2.56 10.62
N THR A 49 -13.40 -2.00 9.55
CA THR A 49 -13.71 -2.76 8.32
C THR A 49 -12.47 -3.34 7.67
N LEU A 50 -11.34 -2.62 7.70
CA LEU A 50 -10.05 -3.17 7.26
C LEU A 50 -9.63 -4.37 8.12
N ALA A 51 -9.79 -4.28 9.44
CA ALA A 51 -9.49 -5.37 10.37
C ALA A 51 -10.28 -6.64 10.05
N GLU A 52 -11.58 -6.47 9.82
CA GLU A 52 -12.50 -7.57 9.47
C GLU A 52 -12.10 -8.24 8.15
N ARG A 53 -11.75 -7.44 7.12
CA ARG A 53 -11.38 -7.96 5.80
C ARG A 53 -10.01 -8.62 5.75
N THR A 54 -9.09 -8.19 6.61
CA THR A 54 -7.69 -8.66 6.60
C THR A 54 -7.37 -9.68 7.69
N GLY A 55 -8.27 -9.85 8.67
CA GLY A 55 -8.02 -10.67 9.85
C GLY A 55 -6.99 -10.08 10.82
N MET A 56 -6.61 -8.81 10.64
CA MET A 56 -5.67 -8.12 11.52
C MET A 56 -6.34 -7.67 12.83
N ARG A 57 -5.58 -7.64 13.93
CA ARG A 57 -6.06 -7.10 15.21
C ARG A 57 -6.30 -5.59 15.06
N PRO A 58 -7.49 -5.06 15.41
CA PRO A 58 -7.79 -3.62 15.29
C PRO A 58 -6.76 -2.71 15.96
N SER A 59 -6.28 -3.07 17.16
CA SER A 59 -5.28 -2.30 17.90
C SER A 59 -3.94 -2.15 17.18
N HIS A 60 -3.59 -3.07 16.27
CA HIS A 60 -2.34 -2.97 15.51
C HIS A 60 -2.49 -2.15 14.23
N ILE A 61 -3.71 -2.03 13.69
CA ILE A 61 -3.94 -1.35 12.40
C ILE A 61 -3.66 0.14 12.50
N SER A 62 -4.09 0.78 13.59
CA SER A 62 -3.79 2.20 13.81
C SER A 62 -2.29 2.44 13.88
N ASP A 63 -1.54 1.49 14.45
CA ASP A 63 -0.08 1.53 14.53
C ASP A 63 0.57 1.35 13.15
N TYR A 64 0.03 0.46 12.30
CA TYR A 64 0.49 0.25 10.92
C TYR A 64 0.21 1.44 9.99
N LEU A 65 -0.95 2.10 10.16
CA LEU A 65 -1.40 3.22 9.33
C LEU A 65 -0.89 4.58 9.82
N SER A 66 -0.09 4.61 10.88
CA SER A 66 0.53 5.84 11.36
C SER A 66 1.68 6.25 10.44
N THR A 67 1.71 7.53 10.06
CA THR A 67 2.80 8.15 9.28
C THR A 67 4.11 8.17 10.06
N GLU A 68 4.02 8.45 11.36
CA GLU A 68 5.20 8.49 12.23
C GLU A 68 5.60 7.07 12.65
N GLY A 69 6.85 6.70 12.37
CA GLY A 69 7.43 5.42 12.76
C GLY A 69 7.71 5.28 14.26
N HIS A 70 7.57 6.35 15.05
CA HIS A 70 7.78 6.35 16.48
C HIS A 70 6.52 6.80 17.21
N ASP A 71 6.25 6.17 18.36
CA ASP A 71 5.20 6.61 19.26
C ASP A 71 5.60 7.86 20.05
N LYS A 72 4.64 8.50 20.74
CA LYS A 72 4.88 9.67 21.60
C LYS A 72 5.96 9.44 22.66
N ASN A 73 6.21 8.18 23.01
CA ASN A 73 7.23 7.74 23.95
C ASN A 73 8.56 7.34 23.29
N GLY A 74 8.76 7.64 22.00
CA GLY A 74 9.98 7.31 21.25
C GLY A 74 10.15 5.83 20.89
N LYS A 75 9.13 5.00 21.11
CA LYS A 75 9.17 3.57 20.77
C LYS A 75 8.82 3.35 19.30
N GLU A 76 9.57 2.50 18.62
CA GLU A 76 9.27 2.09 17.24
C GLU A 76 7.88 1.47 17.15
N ARG A 77 7.06 2.03 16.26
CA ARG A 77 5.76 1.47 15.91
C ARG A 77 5.97 0.24 15.04
N ARG A 78 5.13 -0.77 15.28
CA ARG A 78 5.14 -2.03 14.55
C ARG A 78 4.88 -1.77 13.08
N GLU A 79 5.57 -2.53 12.24
CA GLU A 79 5.32 -2.56 10.80
C GLU A 79 4.35 -3.69 10.46
N MET A 80 3.64 -3.53 9.34
CA MET A 80 2.67 -4.52 8.88
C MET A 80 3.41 -5.78 8.37
N PRO A 81 3.19 -6.96 8.99
CA PRO A 81 3.82 -8.19 8.52
C PRO A 81 3.39 -8.55 7.08
N ALA A 82 4.33 -9.03 6.27
CA ALA A 82 4.09 -9.40 4.86
C ALA A 82 2.98 -10.45 4.66
N LYS A 83 2.68 -11.28 5.67
CA LYS A 83 1.59 -12.25 5.61
C LYS A 83 0.20 -11.63 5.39
N TYR A 84 0.00 -10.37 5.78
CA TYR A 84 -1.27 -9.67 5.62
C TYR A 84 -1.36 -8.86 4.33
N LEU A 85 -0.24 -8.74 3.60
CA LEU A 85 -0.12 -7.94 2.38
C LEU A 85 -1.18 -8.26 1.32
N PRO A 86 -1.40 -9.53 0.90
CA PRO A 86 -2.37 -9.82 -0.16
C PRO A 86 -3.80 -9.47 0.25
N ALA A 87 -4.18 -9.73 1.50
CA ALA A 87 -5.49 -9.36 2.02
C ALA A 87 -5.67 -7.84 2.14
N PHE A 88 -4.60 -7.13 2.51
CA PHE A 88 -4.59 -5.68 2.61
C PHE A 88 -4.76 -5.02 1.23
N GLU A 89 -3.99 -5.43 0.22
CA GLU A 89 -4.10 -4.89 -1.14
C GLU A 89 -5.46 -5.18 -1.77
N ALA A 90 -6.02 -6.37 -1.52
CA ALA A 90 -7.38 -6.69 -1.94
C ALA A 90 -8.43 -5.81 -1.25
N ALA A 91 -8.28 -5.53 0.05
CA ALA A 91 -9.22 -4.70 0.81
C ALA A 91 -9.15 -3.22 0.41
N VAL A 92 -7.94 -2.70 0.22
CA VAL A 92 -7.68 -1.30 -0.16
C VAL A 92 -7.97 -1.05 -1.64
N GLY A 93 -7.77 -2.07 -2.48
CA GLY A 93 -8.03 -2.03 -3.92
C GLY A 93 -6.90 -1.39 -4.74
N ASN A 94 -5.66 -1.37 -4.22
CA ASN A 94 -4.46 -0.99 -4.98
C ASN A 94 -3.28 -1.91 -4.64
N THR A 95 -2.35 -2.05 -5.58
CA THR A 95 -1.12 -2.87 -5.44
C THR A 95 0.10 -2.03 -5.09
N THR A 96 -0.08 -0.90 -4.40
CA THR A 96 0.98 0.09 -4.15
C THR A 96 2.16 -0.53 -3.40
N VAL A 97 1.88 -1.38 -2.40
CA VAL A 97 2.90 -1.94 -1.52
C VAL A 97 3.71 -3.01 -2.25
N THR A 98 3.05 -3.88 -3.02
CA THR A 98 3.71 -4.88 -3.85
C THR A 98 4.55 -4.22 -4.95
N GLN A 99 4.04 -3.18 -5.63
CA GLN A 99 4.81 -2.43 -6.62
C GLN A 99 6.07 -1.81 -6.03
N TRP A 100 5.96 -1.24 -4.82
CA TRP A 100 7.12 -0.70 -4.11
C TRP A 100 8.15 -1.79 -3.77
N LEU A 101 7.72 -2.95 -3.26
CA LEU A 101 8.61 -4.08 -2.98
C LEU A 101 9.33 -4.60 -4.24
N MET A 102 8.62 -4.70 -5.35
CA MET A 102 9.20 -5.08 -6.64
C MET A 102 10.24 -4.07 -7.12
N GLU A 103 9.96 -2.78 -6.96
CA GLU A 103 10.89 -1.71 -7.33
C GLU A 103 12.17 -1.74 -6.47
N GLN A 104 12.04 -1.92 -5.16
CA GLN A 104 13.20 -2.10 -4.27
C GLN A 104 14.03 -3.33 -4.63
N SER A 105 13.37 -4.44 -4.97
CA SER A 105 14.04 -5.67 -5.40
C SER A 105 14.77 -5.46 -6.73
N ARG A 106 14.16 -4.74 -7.67
CA ARG A 106 14.76 -4.37 -8.96
C ARG A 106 16.02 -3.52 -8.77
N GLN A 107 15.95 -2.50 -7.91
CA GLN A 107 17.11 -1.66 -7.60
C GLN A 107 18.25 -2.46 -6.94
N ALA A 108 17.92 -3.35 -6.00
CA ALA A 108 18.91 -4.21 -5.36
C ALA A 108 19.61 -5.15 -6.36
N LEU A 109 18.85 -5.75 -7.29
CA LEU A 109 19.40 -6.59 -8.34
C LEU A 109 20.29 -5.81 -9.32
N GLN A 110 19.90 -4.59 -9.68
CA GLN A 110 20.72 -3.74 -10.55
C GLN A 110 22.04 -3.35 -9.88
N ALA A 111 22.01 -3.04 -8.58
CA ALA A 111 23.21 -2.72 -7.81
C ALA A 111 24.17 -3.91 -7.69
N SER A 112 23.64 -5.12 -7.45
CA SER A 112 24.48 -6.32 -7.35
C SER A 112 25.11 -6.72 -8.69
N LEU A 113 24.39 -6.55 -9.80
CA LEU A 113 24.91 -6.78 -11.15
C LEU A 113 25.99 -5.74 -11.51
N ALA A 114 25.80 -4.47 -11.15
CA ALA A 114 26.80 -3.42 -11.39
C ALA A 114 28.08 -3.63 -10.57
N ALA A 115 27.99 -4.21 -9.37
CA ALA A 115 29.15 -4.52 -8.54
C ALA A 115 29.95 -5.74 -9.02
N ALA A 116 29.36 -6.57 -9.88
CA ALA A 116 29.99 -7.78 -10.43
C ALA A 116 30.68 -7.55 -11.80
N ALA A 117 30.51 -6.36 -12.39
CA ALA A 117 31.11 -5.94 -13.67
C ALA A 117 32.34 -5.05 -13.44
#